data_AF-A0A838KH23-F1
#
_entry.id   AF-A0A838KH23-F1
#
_cell.length_a   1.000
_cell.length_b   1.000
_cell.length_c   1.000
_cell.angle_alpha   90.00
_cell.angle_beta   90.00
_cell.angle_gamma   90.00
#
_symmetry.space_group_name_H-M   'P 1'
#
loop_
_entity.id
_entity.type
_entity.pdbx_description
1 polymer ?
#
loop_
_entity_poly.entity_id
_entity_poly.type
_entity_poly.pdbx_seq_one_letter_code
_entity_poly.pdbx_strand_id
1 'polypeptide(L)'
;MSLQSPVVATYGSSDPATALVVLLHGRGSDEEEILGLARGLPPGPSYAAVRAPIREGGGFAWFANRGIGRPVAASLRTTMEWFREWLDAQAPAGRPVVVIGFSGGAAFAGGLVLDDPTRYAAAGLLHGTLPFDAGVPVTPARLAGLPVFLARSPDDIVIPRDLLSRTWDYLTGESGAPAYALQEAGGHGISASTVAHLGSWLAQRLAFLASHPPDAGRERAWVDMPAGVLPERRGDRPSVSTNTPQEQLTQQATGPLQERLYTRVLDLPGVQPRPSAISVPGARAFALAVSDGPPEAFIVPQVGEFAHLHPEYDGSLHLTLPLPLAAELIGKGWGVAHPLAGLRVSLGMVMVFGPRNDEELQVVSAIVATSHAWARGTAD
;
A
#
# COMPACT_ATOMS: atom_id res chain seq x y z
N MET A 1 -3.68 33.88 -9.19
CA MET A 1 -4.93 34.23 -8.48
C MET A 1 -4.89 33.51 -7.14
N SER A 2 -5.15 34.20 -6.03
CA SER A 2 -5.25 33.55 -4.71
C SER A 2 -6.51 32.71 -4.68
N LEU A 3 -6.39 31.43 -4.29
CA LEU A 3 -7.55 30.60 -4.00
C LEU A 3 -8.22 31.11 -2.71
N GLN A 4 -9.53 30.93 -2.59
CA GLN A 4 -10.29 31.29 -1.38
C GLN A 4 -9.94 30.36 -0.21
N SER A 5 -10.26 30.77 1.01
CA SER A 5 -10.12 29.90 2.18
C SER A 5 -10.95 28.61 2.01
N PRO A 6 -10.42 27.44 2.44
CA PRO A 6 -11.13 26.18 2.36
C PRO A 6 -12.47 26.20 3.10
N VAL A 7 -13.49 25.65 2.44
CA VAL A 7 -14.76 25.30 3.08
C VAL A 7 -14.69 23.82 3.45
N VAL A 8 -15.04 23.50 4.69
CA VAL A 8 -14.89 22.17 5.26
C VAL A 8 -16.14 21.79 6.03
N ALA A 9 -16.71 20.62 5.72
CA ALA A 9 -17.74 19.99 6.52
C ALA A 9 -17.13 18.87 7.36
N THR A 10 -17.58 18.69 8.60
CA THR A 10 -16.95 17.78 9.57
C THR A 10 -17.93 16.78 10.16
N TYR A 11 -17.44 15.58 10.49
CA TYR A 11 -18.20 14.54 11.19
C TYR A 11 -17.29 13.77 12.17
N GLY A 12 -17.87 13.11 13.16
CA GLY A 12 -17.13 12.28 14.11
C GLY A 12 -16.43 13.08 15.21
N SER A 13 -15.24 12.65 15.61
CA SER A 13 -14.51 13.22 16.75
C SER A 13 -14.04 14.65 16.48
N SER A 14 -14.10 15.53 17.47
CA SER A 14 -13.44 16.84 17.48
C SER A 14 -12.09 16.84 18.20
N ASP A 15 -11.67 15.69 18.74
CA ASP A 15 -10.40 15.57 19.47
C ASP A 15 -9.21 15.59 18.50
N PRO A 16 -8.29 16.58 18.62
CA PRO A 16 -7.12 16.68 17.76
C PRO A 16 -6.11 15.54 17.93
N ALA A 17 -6.20 14.74 19.00
CA ALA A 17 -5.37 13.55 19.19
C ALA A 17 -5.83 12.36 18.32
N THR A 18 -7.08 12.37 17.84
CA THR A 18 -7.58 11.30 16.96
C THR A 18 -7.09 11.47 15.54
N ALA A 19 -6.95 10.37 14.80
CA ALA A 19 -6.60 10.41 13.38
C ALA A 19 -7.59 11.28 12.59
N LEU A 20 -7.09 11.99 11.58
CA LEU A 20 -7.90 12.78 10.66
C LEU A 20 -8.12 11.99 9.37
N VAL A 21 -9.39 11.78 9.00
CA VAL A 21 -9.79 11.21 7.71
C VAL A 21 -10.32 12.33 6.83
N VAL A 22 -9.58 12.67 5.78
CA VAL A 22 -9.98 13.70 4.83
C VAL A 22 -10.72 13.07 3.65
N LEU A 23 -11.92 13.59 3.34
CA LEU A 23 -12.77 13.14 2.25
C LEU A 23 -12.74 14.18 1.11
N LEU A 24 -12.49 13.71 -0.12
CA LEU A 24 -12.32 14.56 -1.31
C LEU A 24 -13.34 14.19 -2.39
N HIS A 25 -14.29 15.09 -2.63
CA HIS A 25 -15.44 14.85 -3.52
C HIS A 25 -15.06 14.76 -5.01
N GLY A 26 -15.98 14.21 -5.80
CA GLY A 26 -15.85 14.11 -7.26
C GLY A 26 -16.06 15.46 -7.97
N ARG A 27 -15.70 15.54 -9.25
CA ARG A 27 -15.88 16.76 -10.05
C ARG A 27 -17.38 17.08 -10.19
N GLY A 28 -17.74 18.35 -9.95
CA GLY A 28 -19.13 18.84 -10.04
C GLY A 28 -19.98 18.56 -8.80
N SER A 29 -19.38 18.01 -7.74
CA SER A 29 -19.99 17.76 -6.43
C SER A 29 -19.41 18.74 -5.38
N ASP A 30 -19.65 18.50 -4.10
CA ASP A 30 -19.22 19.32 -2.97
C ASP A 30 -18.88 18.49 -1.71
N GLU A 31 -18.47 19.17 -0.65
CA GLU A 31 -18.05 18.60 0.63
C GLU A 31 -19.20 17.94 1.42
N GLU A 32 -20.44 18.43 1.28
CA GLU A 32 -21.58 17.91 2.02
C GLU A 32 -21.99 16.53 1.47
N GLU A 33 -21.99 16.39 0.14
CA GLU A 33 -22.31 15.12 -0.51
C GLU A 33 -21.34 14.00 -0.12
N ILE A 34 -20.02 14.24 -0.18
CA ILE A 34 -19.04 13.20 0.18
C ILE A 34 -18.98 12.95 1.70
N LEU A 35 -19.26 13.94 2.55
CA LEU A 35 -19.32 13.72 4.00
C LEU A 35 -20.38 12.68 4.37
N GLY A 36 -21.41 12.50 3.53
CA GLY A 36 -22.40 11.44 3.67
C GLY A 36 -21.80 10.03 3.83
N LEU A 37 -20.61 9.75 3.26
CA LEU A 37 -19.90 8.48 3.41
C LEU A 37 -19.53 8.18 4.86
N ALA A 38 -19.22 9.21 5.67
CA ALA A 38 -18.74 9.05 7.03
C ALA A 38 -19.72 8.30 7.94
N ARG A 39 -21.02 8.29 7.61
CA ARG A 39 -22.06 7.52 8.33
C ARG A 39 -21.88 6.00 8.21
N GLY A 40 -21.24 5.53 7.14
CA GLY A 40 -20.93 4.12 6.92
C GLY A 40 -19.50 3.74 7.29
N LEU A 41 -18.70 4.68 7.80
CA LEU A 41 -17.30 4.47 8.17
C LEU A 41 -17.14 4.34 9.70
N PRO A 42 -16.02 3.79 10.19
CA PRO A 42 -15.81 3.53 11.62
C PRO A 42 -15.90 4.79 12.47
N PRO A 43 -16.47 4.71 13.69
CA PRO A 43 -16.37 5.80 14.66
C PRO A 43 -14.94 5.92 15.19
N GLY A 44 -14.63 7.03 15.85
CA GLY A 44 -13.32 7.27 16.46
C GLY A 44 -12.53 8.42 15.85
N PRO A 45 -12.26 8.45 14.52
CA PRO A 45 -11.49 9.54 13.93
C PRO A 45 -12.33 10.82 13.76
N SER A 46 -11.64 11.91 13.49
CA SER A 46 -12.23 13.13 12.91
C SER A 46 -12.39 12.94 11.40
N TYR A 47 -13.56 13.22 10.85
CA TYR A 47 -13.77 13.30 9.40
C TYR A 47 -13.87 14.75 8.96
N ALA A 48 -13.15 15.11 7.91
CA ALA A 48 -13.22 16.42 7.27
C ALA A 48 -13.41 16.26 5.76
N ALA A 49 -14.55 16.68 5.24
CA ALA A 49 -14.78 16.79 3.81
C ALA A 49 -14.40 18.20 3.35
N VAL A 50 -13.52 18.30 2.37
CA VAL A 50 -13.01 19.60 1.89
C VAL A 50 -13.61 19.90 0.53
N ARG A 51 -14.11 21.12 0.36
CA ARG A 51 -14.60 21.62 -0.92
C ARG A 51 -13.44 22.02 -1.82
N ALA A 52 -13.44 21.54 -3.06
CA ALA A 52 -12.45 21.94 -4.04
C ALA A 52 -12.60 23.43 -4.44
N PRO A 53 -11.52 24.14 -4.80
CA PRO A 53 -11.57 25.60 -4.90
C PRO A 53 -12.04 26.12 -6.27
N ILE A 54 -12.13 25.27 -7.30
CA ILE A 54 -12.54 25.69 -8.65
C ILE A 54 -14.02 25.42 -8.82
N ARG A 55 -14.81 26.44 -9.22
CA ARG A 55 -16.23 26.23 -9.57
C ARG A 55 -16.34 25.45 -10.88
N GLU A 56 -17.25 24.48 -10.90
CA GLU A 56 -17.50 23.61 -12.05
C GLU A 56 -18.98 23.25 -12.13
N GLY A 57 -19.69 23.81 -13.11
CA GLY A 57 -21.14 23.68 -13.19
C GLY A 57 -21.83 24.16 -11.91
N GLY A 58 -22.62 23.28 -11.29
CA GLY A 58 -23.26 23.51 -10.00
C GLY A 58 -22.40 23.21 -8.76
N GLY A 59 -21.24 22.59 -8.93
CA GLY A 59 -20.36 22.17 -7.83
C GLY A 59 -18.91 22.63 -8.04
N PHE A 60 -17.96 21.77 -7.67
CA PHE A 60 -16.54 22.14 -7.61
C PHE A 60 -15.59 21.10 -8.23
N ALA A 61 -14.35 21.53 -8.51
CA ALA A 61 -13.29 20.72 -9.10
C ALA A 61 -11.92 21.02 -8.47
N TRP A 62 -11.07 20.00 -8.38
CA TRP A 62 -9.73 20.08 -7.77
C TRP A 62 -8.68 20.67 -8.70
N PHE A 63 -8.87 20.54 -10.01
CA PHE A 63 -7.93 20.99 -11.02
C PHE A 63 -8.64 21.25 -12.34
N ALA A 64 -8.05 22.12 -13.16
CA ALA A 64 -8.41 22.24 -14.57
C ALA A 64 -8.04 20.95 -15.32
N ASN A 65 -8.89 20.53 -16.25
CA ASN A 65 -8.69 19.34 -17.07
C ASN A 65 -8.14 19.68 -18.46
N ARG A 66 -7.18 18.89 -18.92
CA ARG A 66 -6.82 18.78 -20.36
C ARG A 66 -7.55 17.62 -21.05
N GLY A 67 -8.33 16.87 -20.29
CA GLY A 67 -9.14 15.72 -20.68
C GLY A 67 -9.72 15.06 -19.43
N ILE A 68 -10.68 14.15 -19.60
CA ILE A 68 -11.28 13.44 -18.45
C ILE A 68 -10.20 12.62 -17.74
N GLY A 69 -10.08 12.81 -16.41
CA GLY A 69 -9.05 12.16 -15.60
C GLY A 69 -7.62 12.63 -15.89
N ARG A 70 -7.45 13.73 -16.64
CA ARG A 70 -6.14 14.26 -17.04
C ARG A 70 -5.99 15.69 -16.53
N PRO A 71 -5.39 15.89 -15.34
CA PRO A 71 -5.17 17.21 -14.77
C PRO A 71 -4.20 18.05 -15.62
N VAL A 72 -4.40 19.36 -15.60
CA VAL A 72 -3.37 20.34 -15.97
C VAL A 72 -2.39 20.47 -14.80
N ALA A 73 -1.11 20.19 -15.03
CA ALA A 73 -0.09 20.10 -13.98
C ALA A 73 0.00 21.35 -13.08
N ALA A 74 0.06 22.54 -13.66
CA ALA A 74 0.15 23.79 -12.90
C ALA A 74 -1.10 24.05 -12.03
N SER A 75 -2.29 23.69 -12.52
CA SER A 75 -3.53 23.82 -11.75
C SER A 75 -3.58 22.82 -10.60
N LEU A 76 -3.19 21.56 -10.85
CA LEU A 76 -3.08 20.54 -9.80
C LEU A 76 -2.09 20.98 -8.71
N ARG A 77 -0.91 21.44 -9.10
CA ARG A 77 0.15 21.94 -8.20
C ARG A 77 -0.35 23.05 -7.30
N THR A 78 -1.01 24.07 -7.87
CA THR A 78 -1.58 25.20 -7.13
C THR A 78 -2.60 24.72 -6.08
N THR A 79 -3.51 23.81 -6.45
CA THR A 79 -4.50 23.30 -5.50
C THR A 79 -3.87 22.41 -4.42
N MET A 80 -2.83 21.63 -4.74
CA MET A 80 -2.13 20.82 -3.74
C MET A 80 -1.39 21.68 -2.71
N GLU A 81 -0.77 22.78 -3.13
CA GLU A 81 -0.12 23.74 -2.22
C GLU A 81 -1.14 24.37 -1.28
N TRP A 82 -2.24 24.88 -1.83
CA TRP A 82 -3.36 25.42 -1.05
C TRP A 82 -3.94 24.41 -0.05
N PHE A 83 -4.10 23.15 -0.46
CA PHE A 83 -4.62 22.10 0.40
C PHE A 83 -3.63 21.74 1.51
N ARG A 84 -2.31 21.73 1.24
CA ARG A 84 -1.29 21.46 2.26
C ARG A 84 -1.28 22.52 3.35
N GLU A 85 -1.37 23.80 2.99
CA GLU A 85 -1.47 24.89 3.97
C GLU A 85 -2.63 24.68 4.93
N TRP A 86 -3.79 24.28 4.40
CA TRP A 86 -4.93 23.92 5.23
C TRP A 86 -4.67 22.67 6.09
N LEU A 87 -4.15 21.61 5.50
CA LEU A 87 -3.93 20.34 6.18
C LEU A 87 -2.94 20.50 7.34
N ASP A 88 -1.89 21.28 7.17
CA ASP A 88 -0.89 21.50 8.22
C ASP A 88 -1.46 22.31 9.40
N ALA A 89 -2.43 23.18 9.15
CA ALA A 89 -3.18 23.85 10.21
C ALA A 89 -4.12 22.91 10.98
N GLN A 90 -4.73 21.92 10.30
CA GLN A 90 -5.70 20.98 10.92
C GLN A 90 -5.05 19.74 11.55
N ALA A 91 -3.92 19.31 11.00
CA ALA A 91 -3.20 18.11 11.40
C ALA A 91 -1.69 18.39 11.43
N PRO A 92 -1.18 19.05 12.48
CA PRO A 92 0.25 19.24 12.67
C PRO A 92 1.02 17.90 12.64
N ALA A 93 2.34 17.99 12.44
CA ALA A 93 3.22 16.82 12.36
C ALA A 93 2.97 15.84 13.53
N GLY A 94 2.85 14.55 13.20
CA GLY A 94 2.56 13.48 14.15
C GLY A 94 1.08 13.07 14.24
N ARG A 95 0.13 13.90 13.80
CA ARG A 95 -1.28 13.49 13.69
C ARG A 95 -1.46 12.59 12.45
N PRO A 96 -1.93 11.33 12.60
CA PRO A 96 -2.16 10.47 11.44
C PRO A 96 -3.23 11.05 10.52
N VAL A 97 -2.95 11.09 9.21
CA VAL A 97 -3.88 11.58 8.18
C VAL A 97 -4.16 10.47 7.18
N VAL A 98 -5.43 10.10 7.01
CA VAL A 98 -5.89 9.25 5.92
C VAL A 98 -6.62 10.10 4.89
N VAL A 99 -6.25 10.02 3.62
CA VAL A 99 -6.91 10.79 2.55
C VAL A 99 -7.72 9.86 1.65
N ILE A 100 -9.01 10.12 1.49
CA ILE A 100 -9.93 9.29 0.69
C ILE A 100 -10.59 10.18 -0.35
N GLY A 101 -10.48 9.81 -1.61
CA GLY A 101 -11.04 10.57 -2.72
C GLY A 101 -11.90 9.73 -3.66
N PHE A 102 -12.91 10.38 -4.24
CA PHE A 102 -13.78 9.80 -5.26
C PHE A 102 -13.58 10.49 -6.62
N SER A 103 -13.46 9.74 -7.70
CA SER A 103 -13.36 10.26 -9.08
C SER A 103 -12.27 11.35 -9.22
N GLY A 104 -12.63 12.61 -9.49
CA GLY A 104 -11.69 13.73 -9.50
C GLY A 104 -10.97 13.97 -8.17
N GLY A 105 -11.63 13.71 -7.04
CA GLY A 105 -11.01 13.73 -5.71
C GLY A 105 -10.03 12.57 -5.49
N ALA A 106 -10.23 11.42 -6.14
CA ALA A 106 -9.27 10.32 -6.10
C ALA A 106 -7.98 10.68 -6.86
N ALA A 107 -8.09 11.39 -7.99
CA ALA A 107 -6.92 11.92 -8.70
C ALA A 107 -6.18 12.97 -7.89
N PHE A 108 -6.90 13.82 -7.15
CA PHE A 108 -6.29 14.77 -6.23
C PHE A 108 -5.60 14.08 -5.06
N ALA A 109 -6.26 13.11 -4.39
CA ALA A 109 -5.69 12.27 -3.34
C ALA A 109 -4.42 11.55 -3.82
N GLY A 110 -4.47 10.95 -5.01
CA GLY A 110 -3.32 10.33 -5.67
C GLY A 110 -2.18 11.29 -5.89
N GLY A 111 -2.46 12.52 -6.33
CA GLY A 111 -1.45 13.57 -6.49
C GLY A 111 -0.78 13.93 -5.16
N LEU A 112 -1.56 14.10 -4.11
CA LEU A 112 -1.07 14.41 -2.77
C LEU A 112 -0.10 13.33 -2.24
N VAL A 113 -0.50 12.05 -2.31
CA VAL A 113 0.33 10.96 -1.77
C VAL A 113 1.54 10.64 -2.64
N LEU A 114 1.47 10.88 -3.95
CA LEU A 114 2.66 10.75 -4.81
C LEU A 114 3.65 11.90 -4.57
N ASP A 115 3.17 13.09 -4.23
CA ASP A 115 4.00 14.26 -3.97
C ASP A 115 4.75 14.15 -2.63
N ASP A 116 4.05 13.75 -1.57
CA ASP A 116 4.63 13.50 -0.24
C ASP A 116 3.98 12.29 0.43
N PRO A 117 4.47 11.06 0.16
CA PRO A 117 3.91 9.84 0.75
C PRO A 117 4.00 9.82 2.28
N THR A 118 5.03 10.44 2.84
CA THR A 118 5.34 10.39 4.29
C THR A 118 4.36 11.21 5.12
N ARG A 119 3.66 12.14 4.49
CA ARG A 119 2.65 12.99 5.13
C ARG A 119 1.37 12.26 5.51
N TYR A 120 1.12 11.11 4.89
CA TYR A 120 -0.13 10.37 4.98
C TYR A 120 0.09 9.01 5.64
N ALA A 121 -0.88 8.59 6.44
CA ALA A 121 -0.90 7.29 7.09
C ALA A 121 -1.52 6.19 6.23
N ALA A 122 -2.41 6.56 5.28
CA ALA A 122 -2.99 5.69 4.26
C ALA A 122 -3.77 6.54 3.22
N ALA A 123 -4.16 5.91 2.09
CA ALA A 123 -4.98 6.55 1.05
C ALA A 123 -6.13 5.66 0.57
N GLY A 124 -7.25 6.25 0.18
CA GLY A 124 -8.38 5.58 -0.47
C GLY A 124 -8.70 6.22 -1.81
N LEU A 125 -8.65 5.45 -2.90
CA LEU A 125 -8.95 5.91 -4.26
C LEU A 125 -10.17 5.16 -4.78
N LEU A 126 -11.30 5.86 -4.89
CA LEU A 126 -12.59 5.30 -5.27
C LEU A 126 -12.97 5.74 -6.69
N HIS A 127 -13.08 4.79 -7.62
CA HIS A 127 -13.55 4.99 -8.99
C HIS A 127 -12.89 6.18 -9.70
N GLY A 128 -11.56 6.28 -9.58
CA GLY A 128 -10.78 7.36 -10.16
C GLY A 128 -9.45 6.87 -10.73
N THR A 129 -8.56 7.82 -10.99
CA THR A 129 -7.25 7.56 -11.59
C THR A 129 -6.15 8.35 -10.88
N LEU A 130 -4.91 7.89 -10.94
CA LEU A 130 -3.77 8.72 -10.56
C LEU A 130 -3.56 9.86 -11.58
N PRO A 131 -3.03 11.02 -11.14
CA PRO A 131 -2.85 12.18 -12.02
C PRO A 131 -1.60 12.03 -12.90
N PHE A 132 -1.62 11.04 -13.80
CA PHE A 132 -0.51 10.76 -14.69
C PHE A 132 -0.17 11.95 -15.59
N ASP A 133 1.13 12.13 -15.81
CA ASP A 133 1.69 13.17 -16.65
C ASP A 133 1.27 14.60 -16.19
N ALA A 134 1.03 14.77 -14.88
CA ALA A 134 0.65 16.04 -14.25
C ALA A 134 1.70 16.57 -13.25
N GLY A 135 2.96 16.13 -13.38
CA GLY A 135 4.07 16.64 -12.57
C GLY A 135 4.15 16.07 -11.14
N VAL A 136 3.68 14.85 -10.92
CA VAL A 136 3.93 14.06 -9.71
C VAL A 136 4.72 12.79 -10.06
N PRO A 137 5.59 12.28 -9.17
CA PRO A 137 6.46 11.15 -9.47
C PRO A 137 5.68 9.83 -9.40
N VAL A 138 5.74 9.04 -10.47
CA VAL A 138 5.15 7.69 -10.58
C VAL A 138 6.29 6.69 -10.76
N THR A 139 7.21 6.66 -9.80
CA THR A 139 8.41 5.80 -9.83
C THR A 139 8.17 4.49 -9.09
N PRO A 140 8.96 3.44 -9.35
CA PRO A 140 8.93 2.23 -8.54
C PRO A 140 9.10 2.51 -7.05
N ALA A 141 8.39 1.75 -6.21
CA ALA A 141 8.37 1.81 -4.74
C ALA A 141 8.04 3.20 -4.13
N ARG A 142 7.47 4.14 -4.92
CA ARG A 142 7.17 5.50 -4.43
C ARG A 142 6.23 5.53 -3.23
N LEU A 143 5.29 4.60 -3.16
CA LEU A 143 4.29 4.47 -2.10
C LEU A 143 4.58 3.29 -1.16
N ALA A 144 5.84 2.81 -1.13
CA ALA A 144 6.23 1.75 -0.22
C ALA A 144 5.91 2.11 1.24
N GLY A 145 5.18 1.22 1.92
CA GLY A 145 4.74 1.43 3.30
C GLY A 145 3.53 2.36 3.48
N LEU A 146 2.89 2.83 2.41
CA LEU A 146 1.64 3.57 2.48
C LEU A 146 0.46 2.65 2.08
N PRO A 147 -0.34 2.14 3.03
CA PRO A 147 -1.51 1.33 2.68
C PRO A 147 -2.48 2.10 1.78
N VAL A 148 -2.95 1.45 0.71
CA VAL A 148 -3.87 2.03 -0.26
C VAL A 148 -5.11 1.16 -0.41
N PHE A 149 -6.28 1.73 -0.20
CA PHE A 149 -7.54 1.15 -0.64
C PHE A 149 -7.83 1.61 -2.06
N LEU A 150 -8.04 0.67 -2.99
CA LEU A 150 -8.33 0.96 -4.38
C LEU A 150 -9.66 0.29 -4.76
N ALA A 151 -10.65 1.08 -5.16
CA ALA A 151 -11.91 0.53 -5.70
C ALA A 151 -12.10 0.99 -7.14
N ARG A 152 -12.43 0.05 -8.03
CA ARG A 152 -12.84 0.35 -9.41
C ARG A 152 -14.00 -0.52 -9.86
N SER A 153 -14.67 -0.07 -10.91
CA SER A 153 -15.69 -0.84 -11.62
C SER A 153 -15.24 -1.11 -13.05
N PRO A 154 -15.28 -2.36 -13.54
CA PRO A 154 -14.97 -2.70 -14.94
C PRO A 154 -15.90 -2.02 -15.95
N ASP A 155 -17.09 -1.63 -15.50
CA ASP A 155 -18.17 -1.06 -16.30
C ASP A 155 -18.23 0.48 -16.15
N ASP A 156 -17.23 1.08 -15.49
CA ASP A 156 -17.06 2.52 -15.44
C ASP A 156 -16.74 3.07 -16.85
N ILE A 157 -17.65 3.90 -17.37
CA ILE A 157 -17.52 4.56 -18.67
C ILE A 157 -17.12 6.05 -18.54
N VAL A 158 -16.99 6.56 -17.32
CA VAL A 158 -16.64 7.96 -17.07
C VAL A 158 -15.13 8.12 -17.09
N ILE A 159 -14.39 7.28 -16.34
CA ILE A 159 -12.93 7.31 -16.37
C ILE A 159 -12.42 6.49 -17.56
N PRO A 160 -11.54 7.04 -18.42
CA PRO A 160 -10.95 6.29 -19.53
C PRO A 160 -10.33 4.95 -19.08
N ARG A 161 -10.59 3.88 -19.83
CA ARG A 161 -10.13 2.51 -19.50
C ARG A 161 -8.62 2.40 -19.37
N ASP A 162 -7.87 3.16 -20.18
CA ASP A 162 -6.41 3.20 -20.12
C ASP A 162 -5.92 3.78 -18.77
N LEU A 163 -6.60 4.81 -18.26
CA LEU A 163 -6.29 5.43 -16.99
C LEU A 163 -6.65 4.52 -15.79
N LEU A 164 -7.80 3.83 -15.86
CA LEU A 164 -8.19 2.84 -14.85
C LEU A 164 -7.22 1.66 -14.79
N SER A 165 -6.77 1.18 -15.95
CA SER A 165 -5.82 0.05 -16.03
C SER A 165 -4.44 0.46 -15.51
N ARG A 166 -3.91 1.60 -15.99
CA ARG A 166 -2.60 2.13 -15.54
C ARG A 166 -2.58 2.43 -14.03
N THR A 167 -3.69 2.93 -13.48
CA THR A 167 -3.82 3.19 -12.03
C THR A 167 -3.77 1.90 -11.23
N TRP A 168 -4.50 0.87 -11.68
CA TRP A 168 -4.54 -0.43 -11.04
C TRP A 168 -3.15 -1.08 -11.07
N ASP A 169 -2.55 -1.22 -12.24
CA ASP A 169 -1.26 -1.92 -12.41
C ASP A 169 -0.15 -1.25 -11.59
N TYR A 170 -0.12 0.09 -11.55
CA TYR A 170 0.84 0.81 -10.74
C TYR A 170 0.60 0.61 -9.24
N LEU A 171 -0.63 0.76 -8.76
CA LEU A 171 -0.94 0.67 -7.33
C LEU A 171 -0.79 -0.76 -6.78
N THR A 172 -1.16 -1.78 -7.55
CA THR A 172 -1.06 -3.19 -7.13
C THR A 172 0.30 -3.82 -7.42
N GLY A 173 1.23 -3.06 -8.00
CA GLY A 173 2.55 -3.53 -8.38
C GLY A 173 3.62 -2.48 -8.09
N GLU A 174 3.97 -1.71 -9.11
CA GLU A 174 5.22 -0.92 -9.11
C GLU A 174 5.30 0.15 -8.02
N SER A 175 4.16 0.70 -7.58
CA SER A 175 4.13 1.74 -6.54
C SER A 175 4.70 1.26 -5.20
N GLY A 176 4.65 -0.05 -4.93
CA GLY A 176 4.99 -0.65 -3.65
C GLY A 176 4.00 -0.40 -2.52
N ALA A 177 2.85 0.21 -2.79
CA ALA A 177 1.77 0.32 -1.81
C ALA A 177 1.26 -1.07 -1.38
N PRO A 178 1.03 -1.31 -0.07
CA PRO A 178 0.13 -2.36 0.40
C PRO A 178 -1.30 -2.10 -0.10
N ALA A 179 -1.60 -2.56 -1.32
CA ALA A 179 -2.87 -2.27 -1.98
C ALA A 179 -3.95 -3.30 -1.63
N TYR A 180 -5.03 -2.84 -1.00
CA TYR A 180 -6.29 -3.58 -0.94
C TYR A 180 -7.12 -3.18 -2.15
N ALA A 181 -7.16 -4.04 -3.18
CA ALA A 181 -7.77 -3.73 -4.46
C ALA A 181 -9.13 -4.44 -4.63
N LEU A 182 -10.19 -3.65 -4.72
CA LEU A 182 -11.58 -4.07 -4.90
C LEU A 182 -12.02 -3.79 -6.33
N GLN A 183 -12.54 -4.83 -7.00
CA GLN A 183 -13.12 -4.72 -8.32
C GLN A 183 -14.55 -5.27 -8.30
N GLU A 184 -15.53 -4.39 -8.46
CA GLU A 184 -16.96 -4.73 -8.40
C GLU A 184 -17.73 -4.02 -9.51
N ALA A 185 -18.74 -4.68 -10.08
CA ALA A 185 -19.66 -4.02 -11.01
C ALA A 185 -20.51 -2.97 -10.27
N GLY A 186 -20.81 -1.87 -10.95
CA GLY A 186 -21.56 -0.75 -10.34
C GLY A 186 -21.44 0.59 -11.06
N GLY A 187 -20.81 0.62 -12.23
CA GLY A 187 -20.54 1.87 -12.96
C GLY A 187 -19.63 2.82 -12.16
N HIS A 188 -19.86 4.13 -12.30
CA HIS A 188 -19.01 5.17 -11.68
C HIS A 188 -19.45 5.56 -10.26
N GLY A 189 -20.51 4.97 -9.70
CA GLY A 189 -21.02 5.31 -8.37
C GLY A 189 -20.32 4.57 -7.24
N ILE A 190 -20.37 5.12 -6.03
CA ILE A 190 -19.91 4.42 -4.82
C ILE A 190 -21.03 3.51 -4.31
N SER A 191 -20.80 2.19 -4.32
CA SER A 191 -21.78 1.22 -3.84
C SER A 191 -21.74 1.04 -2.32
N ALA A 192 -22.80 0.50 -1.73
CA ALA A 192 -22.82 0.12 -0.31
C ALA A 192 -21.76 -0.94 0.03
N SER A 193 -21.48 -1.86 -0.92
CA SER A 193 -20.40 -2.86 -0.77
C SER A 193 -19.04 -2.16 -0.64
N THR A 194 -18.75 -1.22 -1.55
CA THR A 194 -17.52 -0.43 -1.53
C THR A 194 -17.35 0.33 -0.21
N VAL A 195 -18.41 0.93 0.33
CA VAL A 195 -18.38 1.59 1.64
C VAL A 195 -18.09 0.60 2.78
N ALA A 196 -18.68 -0.60 2.75
CA ALA A 196 -18.44 -1.62 3.77
C ALA A 196 -16.98 -2.13 3.78
N HIS A 197 -16.42 -2.39 2.59
CA HIS A 197 -15.02 -2.77 2.42
C HIS A 197 -14.08 -1.66 2.86
N LEU A 198 -14.34 -0.41 2.46
CA LEU A 198 -13.57 0.76 2.87
C LEU A 198 -13.60 0.94 4.40
N GLY A 199 -14.78 0.79 5.01
CA GLY A 199 -14.94 0.90 6.46
C GLY A 199 -14.15 -0.17 7.22
N SER A 200 -14.21 -1.42 6.76
CA SER A 200 -13.44 -2.53 7.36
C SER A 200 -11.92 -2.31 7.23
N TRP A 201 -11.47 -1.88 6.05
CA TRP A 201 -10.07 -1.56 5.80
C TRP A 201 -9.59 -0.39 6.68
N LEU A 202 -10.39 0.69 6.77
CA LEU A 202 -10.06 1.86 7.56
C LEU A 202 -10.01 1.52 9.06
N ALA A 203 -10.93 0.70 9.56
CA ALA A 203 -10.94 0.29 10.97
C ALA A 203 -9.65 -0.46 11.33
N GLN A 204 -9.21 -1.38 10.46
CA GLN A 204 -7.97 -2.13 10.66
C GLN A 204 -6.75 -1.21 10.62
N ARG A 205 -6.72 -0.24 9.69
CA ARG A 205 -5.61 0.72 9.63
C ARG A 205 -5.52 1.58 10.88
N LEU A 206 -6.65 2.08 11.37
CA LEU A 206 -6.69 2.90 12.58
C LEU A 206 -6.26 2.09 13.81
N ALA A 207 -6.67 0.83 13.92
CA ALA A 207 -6.22 -0.07 14.98
C ALA A 207 -4.72 -0.37 14.91
N PHE A 208 -4.17 -0.55 13.70
CA PHE A 208 -2.74 -0.73 13.50
C PHE A 208 -1.95 0.51 13.96
N LEU A 209 -2.37 1.70 13.56
CA LEU A 209 -1.72 2.97 13.93
C LEU A 209 -1.72 3.21 15.45
N ALA A 210 -2.79 2.80 16.14
CA ALA A 210 -2.87 2.92 17.59
C ALA A 210 -1.92 1.97 18.34
N SER A 211 -1.48 0.88 17.70
CA SER A 211 -0.65 -0.16 18.32
C SER A 211 0.80 -0.16 17.85
N HIS A 212 1.14 0.55 16.77
CA HIS A 212 2.46 0.55 16.15
C HIS A 212 2.93 1.99 15.90
N PRO A 213 3.62 2.62 16.87
CA PRO A 213 4.24 3.92 16.64
C PRO A 213 5.31 3.81 15.53
N PRO A 214 5.60 4.92 14.82
CA PRO A 214 6.59 4.91 13.74
C PRO A 214 7.95 4.41 14.25
N ASP A 215 8.54 3.45 13.53
CA ASP A 215 9.84 2.86 13.87
C ASP A 215 10.94 3.93 13.83
N ALA A 216 11.82 3.91 14.83
CA ALA A 216 13.03 4.73 14.86
C ALA A 216 14.05 4.09 13.93
N GLY A 217 13.96 4.44 12.64
CA GLY A 217 14.76 3.88 11.56
C GLY A 217 16.22 3.66 11.94
N ARG A 218 16.63 2.39 12.02
CA ARG A 218 18.03 1.98 12.03
C ARG A 218 18.47 1.72 10.59
N GLU A 219 19.72 2.08 10.30
CA GLU A 219 20.39 1.70 9.06
C GLU A 219 20.55 0.17 9.04
N ARG A 220 20.28 -0.46 7.88
CA ARG A 220 20.28 -1.93 7.76
C ARG A 220 20.76 -2.33 6.37
N ALA A 221 21.58 -3.38 6.30
CA ALA A 221 22.15 -3.89 5.05
C ALA A 221 21.61 -5.28 4.69
N TRP A 222 21.71 -5.66 3.40
CA TRP A 222 21.37 -7.01 2.95
C TRP A 222 22.41 -8.03 3.41
N VAL A 223 21.94 -9.13 3.98
CA VAL A 223 22.79 -10.27 4.40
C VAL A 223 23.10 -11.15 3.19
N ASP A 224 24.31 -11.70 3.16
CA ASP A 224 24.80 -12.62 2.12
C ASP A 224 24.74 -12.07 0.68
N MET A 225 24.74 -10.73 0.54
CA MET A 225 24.81 -10.02 -0.72
C MET A 225 26.19 -9.38 -0.95
N PRO A 226 26.72 -9.41 -2.18
CA PRO A 226 27.91 -8.64 -2.52
C PRO A 226 27.74 -7.16 -2.16
N ALA A 227 28.66 -6.64 -1.35
CA ALA A 227 28.63 -5.27 -0.81
C ALA A 227 27.35 -4.90 -0.01
N GLY A 228 26.53 -5.89 0.40
CA GLY A 228 25.28 -5.64 1.10
C GLY A 228 24.20 -4.98 0.24
N VAL A 229 24.29 -5.12 -1.09
CA VAL A 229 23.37 -4.48 -2.06
C VAL A 229 22.55 -5.53 -2.81
N LEU A 230 21.23 -5.34 -2.85
CA LEU A 230 20.33 -6.17 -3.66
C LEU A 230 20.51 -5.84 -5.16
N PRO A 231 20.69 -6.81 -6.07
CA PRO A 231 20.73 -6.51 -7.51
C PRO A 231 19.35 -6.19 -8.08
N GLU A 232 19.28 -5.55 -9.25
CA GLU A 232 18.03 -5.41 -10.02
C GLU A 232 17.59 -6.76 -10.59
N ARG A 233 16.29 -7.10 -10.46
CA ARG A 233 15.73 -8.30 -11.10
C ARG A 233 15.60 -8.06 -12.60
N ARG A 234 16.08 -8.99 -13.42
CA ARG A 234 16.06 -8.85 -14.88
C ARG A 234 14.67 -9.15 -15.48
N GLY A 235 14.27 -8.39 -16.49
CA GLY A 235 13.03 -8.63 -17.25
C GLY A 235 11.75 -8.23 -16.50
N ASP A 236 10.61 -8.61 -17.06
CA ASP A 236 9.31 -8.18 -16.54
C ASP A 236 8.98 -8.79 -15.17
N ARG A 237 8.24 -8.03 -14.36
CA ARG A 237 7.70 -8.51 -13.08
C ARG A 237 6.68 -9.64 -13.31
N PRO A 238 6.59 -10.63 -12.41
CA PRO A 238 5.50 -11.58 -12.42
C PRO A 238 4.16 -10.90 -12.12
N SER A 239 3.10 -11.33 -12.79
CA SER A 239 1.72 -11.01 -12.39
C SER A 239 1.37 -11.72 -11.07
N VAL A 240 0.64 -11.02 -10.21
CA VAL A 240 0.22 -11.50 -8.89
C VAL A 240 -1.28 -11.33 -8.73
N SER A 241 -1.93 -12.17 -7.93
CA SER A 241 -3.31 -11.92 -7.55
C SER A 241 -3.39 -10.72 -6.60
N THR A 242 -4.52 -9.99 -6.65
CA THR A 242 -4.79 -8.86 -5.74
C THR A 242 -5.68 -9.25 -4.57
N ASN A 243 -6.20 -10.48 -4.59
CA ASN A 243 -7.07 -11.02 -3.55
C ASN A 243 -6.24 -11.71 -2.47
N THR A 244 -6.88 -12.03 -1.35
CA THR A 244 -6.30 -12.92 -0.32
C THR A 244 -6.99 -14.28 -0.42
N PRO A 245 -6.27 -15.41 -0.55
CA PRO A 245 -4.80 -15.53 -0.54
C PRO A 245 -4.12 -14.90 -1.77
N GLN A 246 -2.98 -14.25 -1.54
CA GLN A 246 -2.15 -13.65 -2.58
C GLN A 246 -1.31 -14.74 -3.23
N GLU A 247 -1.21 -14.75 -4.56
CA GLU A 247 -0.53 -15.80 -5.32
C GLU A 247 0.29 -15.22 -6.47
N GLN A 248 1.42 -15.85 -6.80
CA GLN A 248 2.17 -15.55 -8.01
C GLN A 248 1.59 -16.32 -9.22
N LEU A 249 1.10 -15.60 -10.22
CA LEU A 249 0.33 -16.16 -11.34
C LEU A 249 1.17 -16.52 -12.57
N THR A 250 2.39 -15.97 -12.65
CA THR A 250 3.28 -16.17 -13.80
C THR A 250 4.72 -16.30 -13.33
N GLN A 251 5.60 -16.83 -14.19
CA GLN A 251 7.03 -17.01 -13.87
C GLN A 251 7.27 -17.81 -12.58
N GLN A 252 6.38 -18.76 -12.26
CA GLN A 252 6.47 -19.59 -11.04
C GLN A 252 7.78 -20.38 -11.02
N ALA A 253 8.36 -20.54 -9.83
CA ALA A 253 9.53 -21.38 -9.65
C ALA A 253 9.18 -22.84 -9.95
N THR A 254 10.09 -23.57 -10.59
CA THR A 254 9.89 -25.02 -10.78
C THR A 254 10.01 -25.75 -9.44
N GLY A 255 9.32 -26.90 -9.28
CA GLY A 255 9.43 -27.73 -8.08
C GLY A 255 10.88 -27.98 -7.60
N PRO A 256 11.83 -28.34 -8.49
CA PRO A 256 13.24 -28.47 -8.11
C PRO A 256 13.89 -27.20 -7.55
N LEU A 257 13.54 -26.01 -8.06
CA LEU A 257 14.05 -24.74 -7.51
C LEU A 257 13.42 -24.44 -6.15
N GLN A 258 12.13 -24.72 -5.98
CA GLN A 258 11.42 -24.54 -4.71
C GLN A 258 12.02 -25.43 -3.61
N GLU A 259 12.27 -26.71 -3.89
CA GLU A 259 12.88 -27.62 -2.90
C GLU A 259 14.30 -27.20 -2.54
N ARG A 260 15.10 -26.76 -3.51
CA ARG A 260 16.44 -26.25 -3.24
C ARG A 260 16.43 -24.98 -2.39
N LEU A 261 15.48 -24.07 -2.63
CA LEU A 261 15.28 -22.90 -1.78
C LEU A 261 14.87 -23.32 -0.37
N TYR A 262 13.90 -24.22 -0.26
CA TYR A 262 13.42 -24.74 1.02
C TYR A 262 14.55 -25.35 1.85
N THR A 263 15.37 -26.23 1.27
CA THR A 263 16.54 -26.82 1.95
C THR A 263 17.52 -25.75 2.43
N ARG A 264 17.86 -24.76 1.59
CA ARG A 264 18.80 -23.69 1.98
C ARG A 264 18.31 -22.86 3.16
N VAL A 265 17.00 -22.58 3.22
CA VAL A 265 16.43 -21.81 4.33
C VAL A 265 16.41 -22.65 5.60
N LEU A 266 16.20 -23.97 5.52
CA LEU A 266 16.29 -24.87 6.68
C LEU A 266 17.72 -25.02 7.23
N ASP A 267 18.74 -24.84 6.39
CA ASP A 267 20.13 -24.85 6.83
C ASP A 267 20.52 -23.58 7.60
N LEU A 268 19.66 -22.54 7.63
CA LEU A 268 19.91 -21.35 8.42
C LEU A 268 19.84 -21.65 9.93
N PRO A 269 20.69 -21.00 10.76
CA PRO A 269 20.77 -21.30 12.19
C PRO A 269 19.43 -21.16 12.93
N GLY A 270 19.02 -22.26 13.56
CA GLY A 270 17.84 -22.30 14.45
C GLY A 270 16.49 -22.35 13.74
N VAL A 271 16.46 -22.41 12.41
CA VAL A 271 15.20 -22.53 11.65
C VAL A 271 14.58 -23.91 11.85
N GLN A 272 13.28 -23.93 12.09
CA GLN A 272 12.48 -25.15 12.22
C GLN A 272 11.37 -25.18 11.15
N PRO A 273 11.21 -26.30 10.43
CA PRO A 273 10.12 -26.46 9.47
C PRO A 273 8.79 -26.70 10.19
N ARG A 274 7.70 -26.10 9.69
CA ARG A 274 6.33 -26.39 10.14
C ARG A 274 5.29 -26.03 9.08
N PRO A 275 4.05 -26.53 9.16
CA PRO A 275 2.94 -25.95 8.41
C PRO A 275 2.73 -24.49 8.81
N SER A 276 2.48 -23.60 7.84
CA SER A 276 2.17 -22.19 8.14
C SER A 276 0.89 -22.06 8.96
N ALA A 277 0.89 -21.14 9.93
CA ALA A 277 -0.25 -20.85 10.78
C ALA A 277 -1.24 -19.84 10.17
N ILE A 278 -0.88 -19.19 9.07
CA ILE A 278 -1.64 -18.09 8.47
C ILE A 278 -1.88 -18.25 6.96
N SER A 279 -1.06 -19.06 6.28
CA SER A 279 -1.10 -19.22 4.82
C SER A 279 -2.05 -20.34 4.36
N VAL A 280 -2.09 -20.57 3.05
CA VAL A 280 -2.92 -21.59 2.40
C VAL A 280 -2.48 -23.02 2.79
N PRO A 281 -3.39 -24.02 2.72
CA PRO A 281 -3.03 -25.41 2.94
C PRO A 281 -1.85 -25.85 2.07
N GLY A 282 -0.83 -26.46 2.68
CA GLY A 282 0.38 -26.90 2.00
C GLY A 282 1.52 -25.88 2.02
N ALA A 283 1.29 -24.64 2.48
CA ALA A 283 2.35 -23.67 2.69
C ALA A 283 3.29 -24.12 3.83
N ARG A 284 4.59 -23.97 3.60
CA ARG A 284 5.67 -24.46 4.48
C ARG A 284 6.34 -23.28 5.15
N ALA A 285 6.15 -23.15 6.46
CA ALA A 285 6.71 -22.07 7.27
C ALA A 285 8.10 -22.41 7.80
N PHE A 286 8.89 -21.34 7.93
CA PHE A 286 10.16 -21.29 8.60
C PHE A 286 9.98 -20.53 9.91
N ALA A 287 10.29 -21.20 11.02
CA ALA A 287 10.08 -20.64 12.35
C ALA A 287 11.34 -20.65 13.21
N LEU A 288 11.43 -19.71 14.14
CA LEU A 288 12.44 -19.66 15.20
C LEU A 288 11.81 -19.97 16.54
N ALA A 289 12.38 -20.91 17.29
CA ALA A 289 11.91 -21.23 18.65
C ALA A 289 12.35 -20.18 19.69
N VAL A 290 13.49 -19.54 19.46
CA VAL A 290 14.07 -18.49 20.31
C VAL A 290 14.55 -17.37 19.41
N SER A 291 14.28 -16.13 19.80
CA SER A 291 14.58 -14.93 19.03
C SER A 291 14.77 -13.74 19.96
N ASP A 292 15.78 -12.90 19.64
CA ASP A 292 15.98 -11.56 20.20
C ASP A 292 15.53 -10.46 19.21
N GLY A 293 14.94 -10.87 18.07
CA GLY A 293 14.41 -9.97 17.05
C GLY A 293 13.09 -9.33 17.48
N PRO A 294 12.72 -8.20 16.87
CA PRO A 294 11.48 -7.52 17.23
C PRO A 294 10.25 -8.28 16.71
N PRO A 295 9.06 -8.12 17.32
CA PRO A 295 7.83 -8.78 16.87
C PRO A 295 7.49 -8.55 15.39
N GLU A 296 7.85 -7.40 14.83
CA GLU A 296 7.63 -7.01 13.45
C GLU A 296 8.40 -7.85 12.43
N ALA A 297 9.42 -8.59 12.89
CA ALA A 297 10.18 -9.54 12.09
C ALA A 297 9.45 -10.89 11.88
N PHE A 298 8.25 -11.05 12.47
CA PHE A 298 7.46 -12.27 12.38
C PHE A 298 6.12 -12.01 11.70
N ILE A 299 5.73 -12.93 10.82
CA ILE A 299 4.38 -12.97 10.25
C ILE A 299 3.39 -13.41 11.33
N VAL A 300 3.76 -14.44 12.10
CA VAL A 300 2.96 -14.94 13.23
C VAL A 300 3.87 -15.07 14.46
N PRO A 301 4.03 -13.98 15.25
CA PRO A 301 4.95 -13.93 16.39
C PRO A 301 4.73 -15.06 17.40
N GLN A 302 3.48 -15.49 17.60
CA GLN A 302 3.11 -16.50 18.61
C GLN A 302 3.71 -17.88 18.33
N VAL A 303 4.06 -18.16 17.08
CA VAL A 303 4.64 -19.45 16.65
C VAL A 303 6.03 -19.28 16.03
N GLY A 304 6.60 -18.08 16.11
CA GLY A 304 7.92 -17.73 15.59
C GLY A 304 8.05 -17.79 14.06
N GLU A 305 6.94 -17.76 13.31
CA GLU A 305 6.95 -17.83 11.85
C GLU A 305 7.41 -16.48 11.26
N PHE A 306 8.62 -16.45 10.69
CA PHE A 306 9.20 -15.25 10.07
C PHE A 306 9.03 -15.22 8.54
N ALA A 307 8.90 -16.40 7.94
CA ALA A 307 8.68 -16.57 6.51
C ALA A 307 7.91 -17.88 6.23
N HIS A 308 7.24 -17.95 5.09
CA HIS A 308 6.73 -19.21 4.55
C HIS A 308 6.80 -19.26 3.03
N LEU A 309 6.99 -20.47 2.50
CA LEU A 309 6.98 -20.80 1.08
C LEU A 309 5.60 -21.33 0.68
N HIS A 310 5.02 -20.78 -0.39
CA HIS A 310 3.76 -21.26 -0.94
C HIS A 310 3.86 -22.65 -1.58
N PRO A 311 2.73 -23.35 -1.79
CA PRO A 311 2.72 -24.66 -2.43
C PRO A 311 3.26 -24.64 -3.86
N GLU A 312 3.47 -25.84 -4.42
CA GLU A 312 4.17 -26.06 -5.70
C GLU A 312 3.61 -25.26 -6.89
N TYR A 313 2.29 -25.00 -6.91
CA TYR A 313 1.63 -24.28 -7.99
C TYR A 313 1.96 -22.77 -8.02
N ASP A 314 2.58 -22.24 -6.96
CA ASP A 314 2.89 -20.83 -6.78
C ASP A 314 4.42 -20.62 -6.66
N GLY A 315 5.02 -21.20 -5.60
CA GLY A 315 6.46 -21.11 -5.35
C GLY A 315 6.99 -19.74 -4.91
N SER A 316 6.13 -18.74 -4.68
CA SER A 316 6.50 -17.49 -4.01
C SER A 316 6.59 -17.63 -2.48
N LEU A 317 7.10 -16.60 -1.81
CA LEU A 317 7.25 -16.57 -0.36
C LEU A 317 6.57 -15.34 0.24
N HIS A 318 6.03 -15.47 1.43
CA HIS A 318 5.83 -14.32 2.32
C HIS A 318 6.89 -14.29 3.39
N LEU A 319 7.37 -13.08 3.68
CA LEU A 319 8.29 -12.78 4.76
C LEU A 319 8.15 -11.32 5.19
N THR A 320 8.80 -10.96 6.28
CA THR A 320 8.88 -9.56 6.73
C THR A 320 10.28 -9.02 6.58
N LEU A 321 10.37 -7.74 6.23
CA LEU A 321 11.62 -6.97 6.19
C LEU A 321 11.43 -5.64 6.91
N PRO A 322 12.51 -5.00 7.36
CA PRO A 322 12.50 -3.57 7.66
C PRO A 322 11.98 -2.79 6.45
N LEU A 323 11.17 -1.75 6.68
CA LEU A 323 10.49 -1.04 5.59
C LEU A 323 11.43 -0.51 4.49
N PRO A 324 12.62 0.06 4.79
CA PRO A 324 13.55 0.48 3.73
C PRO A 324 14.01 -0.67 2.83
N LEU A 325 14.26 -1.86 3.39
CA LEU A 325 14.65 -3.04 2.63
C LEU A 325 13.46 -3.62 1.84
N ALA A 326 12.25 -3.59 2.40
CA ALA A 326 11.03 -3.94 1.66
C ALA A 326 10.82 -3.01 0.45
N ALA A 327 11.02 -1.69 0.64
CA ALA A 327 10.91 -0.70 -0.43
C ALA A 327 11.97 -0.94 -1.52
N GLU A 328 13.22 -1.20 -1.14
CA GLU A 328 14.28 -1.53 -2.09
C GLU A 328 13.98 -2.83 -2.86
N LEU A 329 13.50 -3.88 -2.17
CA LEU A 329 13.10 -5.15 -2.76
C LEU A 329 12.04 -4.97 -3.85
N ILE A 330 11.02 -4.17 -3.57
CA ILE A 330 9.95 -3.88 -4.52
C ILE A 330 10.48 -3.04 -5.68
N GLY A 331 11.25 -1.99 -5.36
CA GLY A 331 11.85 -1.08 -6.34
C GLY A 331 12.69 -1.84 -7.37
N LYS A 332 13.46 -2.83 -6.89
CA LYS A 332 14.33 -3.70 -7.70
C LYS A 332 13.64 -4.89 -8.35
N GLY A 333 12.31 -4.96 -8.22
CA GLY A 333 11.48 -5.93 -8.94
C GLY A 333 11.47 -7.35 -8.37
N TRP A 334 11.89 -7.54 -7.12
CA TRP A 334 11.96 -8.86 -6.48
C TRP A 334 10.68 -9.28 -5.73
N GLY A 335 9.74 -8.36 -5.57
CA GLY A 335 8.48 -8.66 -4.90
C GLY A 335 7.50 -7.49 -4.92
N VAL A 336 6.41 -7.68 -4.17
CA VAL A 336 5.34 -6.70 -3.95
C VAL A 336 5.01 -6.63 -2.47
N ALA A 337 4.45 -5.51 -2.01
CA ALA A 337 3.92 -5.42 -0.65
C ALA A 337 2.71 -6.37 -0.48
N HIS A 338 2.57 -6.95 0.71
CA HIS A 338 1.40 -7.75 1.02
C HIS A 338 0.17 -6.84 1.23
N PRO A 339 -1.04 -7.15 0.69
CA PRO A 339 -2.23 -6.31 0.83
C PRO A 339 -2.67 -5.98 2.27
N LEU A 340 -2.28 -6.82 3.24
CA LEU A 340 -2.58 -6.62 4.66
C LEU A 340 -1.48 -5.89 5.45
N ALA A 341 -0.35 -5.55 4.81
CA ALA A 341 0.77 -4.87 5.47
C ALA A 341 0.32 -3.49 5.98
N GLY A 342 0.59 -3.22 7.26
CA GLY A 342 0.11 -2.00 7.92
C GLY A 342 -1.38 -2.02 8.30
N LEU A 343 -2.05 -3.16 8.15
CA LEU A 343 -3.44 -3.38 8.58
C LEU A 343 -3.53 -4.48 9.65
N ARG A 344 -2.99 -5.66 9.35
CA ARG A 344 -3.04 -6.85 10.24
C ARG A 344 -1.69 -7.50 10.49
N VAL A 345 -0.72 -7.16 9.66
CA VAL A 345 0.64 -7.71 9.67
C VAL A 345 1.64 -6.56 9.54
N SER A 346 2.91 -6.85 9.85
CA SER A 346 4.01 -5.89 9.79
C SER A 346 4.00 -5.07 8.50
N LEU A 347 4.38 -3.79 8.61
CA LEU A 347 4.34 -2.85 7.49
C LEU A 347 5.30 -3.24 6.35
N GLY A 348 6.40 -3.93 6.69
CA GLY A 348 7.35 -4.45 5.70
C GLY A 348 7.09 -5.91 5.29
N MET A 349 5.88 -6.43 5.50
CA MET A 349 5.50 -7.73 4.96
C MET A 349 5.37 -7.67 3.43
N VAL A 350 6.06 -8.57 2.75
CA VAL A 350 6.13 -8.62 1.29
C VAL A 350 5.83 -10.03 0.77
N MET A 351 5.43 -10.12 -0.48
CA MET A 351 5.56 -11.33 -1.28
C MET A 351 6.85 -11.25 -2.08
N VAL A 352 7.75 -12.22 -1.91
CA VAL A 352 8.98 -12.37 -2.69
C VAL A 352 8.72 -13.36 -3.81
N PHE A 353 9.11 -12.99 -5.02
CA PHE A 353 8.88 -13.84 -6.19
C PHE A 353 9.74 -15.09 -6.15
N GLY A 354 9.16 -16.22 -6.58
CA GLY A 354 9.88 -17.47 -6.73
C GLY A 354 11.04 -17.34 -7.75
N PRO A 355 12.19 -17.99 -7.52
CA PRO A 355 13.33 -17.91 -8.43
C PRO A 355 13.07 -18.64 -9.75
N ARG A 356 13.50 -18.04 -10.87
CA ARG A 356 13.38 -18.63 -12.22
C ARG A 356 14.57 -19.49 -12.62
N ASN A 357 15.71 -19.30 -11.97
CA ASN A 357 16.98 -19.96 -12.29
C ASN A 357 17.91 -19.95 -11.06
N ASP A 358 19.12 -20.50 -11.22
CA ASP A 358 20.12 -20.61 -10.16
C ASP A 358 20.63 -19.26 -9.64
N GLU A 359 20.73 -18.24 -10.49
CA GLU A 359 21.15 -16.89 -10.09
C GLU A 359 20.09 -16.27 -9.17
N GLU A 360 18.82 -16.33 -9.56
CA GLU A 360 17.73 -15.83 -8.73
C GLU A 360 17.57 -16.63 -7.45
N LEU A 361 17.83 -17.94 -7.48
CA LEU A 361 17.82 -18.76 -6.28
C LEU A 361 18.81 -18.23 -5.23
N GLN A 362 19.99 -17.76 -5.62
CA GLN A 362 20.95 -17.15 -4.69
C GLN A 362 20.39 -15.86 -4.09
N VAL A 363 19.84 -14.98 -4.91
CA VAL A 363 19.27 -13.70 -4.47
C VAL A 363 18.09 -13.92 -3.52
N VAL A 364 17.14 -14.78 -3.87
CA VAL A 364 15.98 -15.09 -3.02
C VAL A 364 16.43 -15.74 -1.71
N SER A 365 17.44 -16.62 -1.74
CA SER A 365 18.01 -17.20 -0.51
C SER A 365 18.56 -16.11 0.43
N ALA A 366 19.30 -15.14 -0.12
CA ALA A 366 19.89 -14.03 0.65
C ALA A 366 18.83 -13.02 1.16
N ILE A 367 17.75 -12.80 0.41
CA ILE A 367 16.58 -12.03 0.91
C ILE A 367 15.98 -12.72 2.14
N VAL A 368 15.77 -14.05 2.09
CA VAL A 368 15.25 -14.81 3.24
C VAL A 368 16.24 -14.81 4.40
N ALA A 369 17.54 -14.93 4.14
CA ALA A 369 18.59 -14.83 5.16
C ALA A 369 18.58 -13.45 5.85
N THR A 370 18.29 -12.38 5.12
CA THR A 370 18.14 -11.02 5.68
C THR A 370 16.93 -10.93 6.62
N SER A 371 15.79 -11.49 6.21
CA SER A 371 14.60 -11.60 7.07
C SER A 371 14.86 -12.43 8.32
N HIS A 372 15.54 -13.57 8.18
CA HIS A 372 15.97 -14.42 9.28
C HIS A 372 16.91 -13.69 10.25
N ALA A 373 17.93 -12.98 9.76
CA ALA A 373 18.85 -12.23 10.59
C ALA A 373 18.14 -11.12 11.40
N TRP A 374 17.15 -10.46 10.78
CA TRP A 374 16.29 -9.52 11.51
C TRP A 374 15.47 -10.22 12.58
N ALA A 375 14.85 -11.35 12.24
CA ALA A 375 14.08 -12.17 13.17
C ALA A 375 14.94 -12.77 14.29
N ARG A 376 16.25 -12.93 14.11
CA ARG A 376 17.17 -13.34 15.19
C ARG A 376 17.65 -12.19 16.07
N GLY A 377 17.50 -10.94 15.62
CA GLY A 377 18.10 -9.78 16.28
C GLY A 377 19.58 -9.60 15.98
N THR A 378 20.10 -10.19 14.89
CA THR A 378 21.53 -10.13 14.52
C THR A 378 21.82 -9.21 13.33
N ALA A 379 20.80 -8.57 12.76
CA ALA A 379 20.94 -7.55 11.74
C ALA A 379 20.99 -6.16 12.39
N ASP A 380 22.18 -5.74 12.81
CA ASP A 380 22.52 -4.32 13.09
C ASP A 380 23.48 -3.82 12.01
#